data_AF-A0A317K295-F1
#
_entry.id   AF-A0A317K295-F1
#
_cell.length_a   1.000
_cell.length_b   1.000
_cell.length_c   1.000
_cell.angle_alpha   90.00
_cell.angle_beta   90.00
_cell.angle_gamma   90.00
#
_symmetry.space_group_name_H-M   'P 1'
#
loop_
_entity.id
_entity.type
_entity.pdbx_description
1 polymer ?
#
loop_
_entity_poly.entity_id
_entity_poly.type
_entity_poly.pdbx_seq_one_letter_code
_entity_poly.pdbx_strand_id
1 'polypeptide(L)'
;MDRVVARRRVVWAAHAVMAGGAAVLLWAFSVPGFSVLVALAGLAVLGVAALLWTVGAQLSHSAGRTWPWWLLVAPVLAVVTLALLVTRAPLHVRWELSRGAFESVVADLPEPTAATRRDPVEVPDRVGSYRIIRAYLVPGGVIFYEGTGAFFDDAGFAYLPGGPTPSLHNGSFESPSFQSLGDGWYRWTASW
;
A
#
# COMPACT_ATOMS: atom_id res chain seq x y z
N MET A 1 5.61 -12.85 42.30
CA MET A 1 5.36 -11.98 41.14
C MET A 1 3.85 -11.87 40.96
N ASP A 2 3.28 -10.67 41.09
CA ASP A 2 1.82 -10.50 41.13
C ASP A 2 1.15 -10.90 39.82
N ARG A 3 0.11 -11.75 39.91
CA ARG A 3 -0.71 -12.21 38.77
C ARG A 3 -1.29 -11.05 37.95
N VAL A 4 -1.48 -9.88 38.57
CA VAL A 4 -1.94 -8.65 37.93
C VAL A 4 -0.89 -8.06 36.98
N VAL A 5 0.38 -8.04 37.39
CA VAL A 5 1.50 -7.52 36.59
C VAL A 5 1.75 -8.41 35.36
N ALA A 6 1.70 -9.74 35.55
CA ALA A 6 1.86 -10.70 34.45
C ALA A 6 0.77 -10.54 33.38
N ARG A 7 -0.51 -10.41 33.77
CA ARG A 7 -1.63 -10.22 32.83
C ARG A 7 -1.55 -8.90 32.07
N ARG A 8 -1.15 -7.80 32.75
CA ARG A 8 -1.00 -6.49 32.10
C ARG A 8 0.07 -6.52 31.00
N ARG A 9 1.19 -7.25 31.22
CA ARG A 9 2.25 -7.44 30.22
C ARG A 9 1.75 -8.18 28.97
N VAL A 10 0.94 -9.23 29.15
CA VAL A 10 0.38 -10.01 28.02
C VAL A 10 -0.50 -9.14 27.13
N VAL A 11 -1.35 -8.30 27.71
CA VAL A 11 -2.23 -7.45 26.90
C VAL A 11 -1.43 -6.34 26.19
N TRP A 12 -0.44 -5.73 26.85
CA TRP A 12 0.43 -4.78 26.15
C TRP A 12 1.22 -5.43 25.01
N ALA A 13 1.67 -6.68 25.18
CA ALA A 13 2.26 -7.45 24.10
C ALA A 13 1.26 -7.67 22.95
N ALA A 14 0.00 -8.01 23.24
CA ALA A 14 -1.03 -8.16 22.21
C ALA A 14 -1.27 -6.85 21.41
N HIS A 15 -1.28 -5.70 22.07
CA HIS A 15 -1.38 -4.40 21.39
C HIS A 15 -0.14 -4.10 20.52
N ALA A 16 1.06 -4.42 21.00
CA ALA A 16 2.28 -4.24 20.22
C ALA A 16 2.29 -5.15 18.97
N VAL A 17 1.86 -6.41 19.11
CA VAL A 17 1.71 -7.34 17.97
C VAL A 17 0.65 -6.82 16.99
N MET A 18 -0.47 -6.28 17.49
CA MET A 18 -1.50 -5.68 16.64
C MET A 18 -0.97 -4.46 15.87
N ALA A 19 -0.22 -3.58 16.53
CA ALA A 19 0.40 -2.42 15.91
C ALA A 19 1.42 -2.83 14.83
N GLY A 20 2.22 -3.88 15.09
CA GLY A 20 3.11 -4.46 14.10
C GLY A 20 2.36 -5.02 12.88
N GLY A 21 1.30 -5.80 13.11
CA GLY A 21 0.45 -6.34 12.04
C GLY A 21 -0.22 -5.24 11.20
N ALA A 22 -0.71 -4.18 11.86
CA ALA A 22 -1.29 -3.02 11.20
C ALA A 22 -0.25 -2.28 10.33
N ALA A 23 0.97 -2.06 10.85
CA ALA A 23 2.05 -1.42 10.10
C ALA A 23 2.45 -2.24 8.87
N VAL A 24 2.56 -3.57 8.99
CA VAL A 24 2.83 -4.48 7.86
C VAL A 24 1.72 -4.41 6.82
N LEU A 25 0.46 -4.38 7.26
CA LEU A 25 -0.68 -4.26 6.35
C LEU A 25 -0.68 -2.91 5.62
N LEU A 26 -0.50 -1.79 6.33
CA LEU A 26 -0.40 -0.45 5.71
C LEU A 26 0.76 -0.37 4.72
N TRP A 27 1.89 -1.01 5.02
CA TRP A 27 3.02 -1.12 4.09
C TRP A 27 2.64 -1.87 2.81
N ALA A 28 1.93 -3.00 2.93
CA ALA A 28 1.47 -3.78 1.78
C ALA A 28 0.57 -2.98 0.82
N PHE A 29 -0.16 -1.98 1.32
CA PHE A 29 -1.04 -1.09 0.55
C PHE A 29 -0.41 0.27 0.21
N SER A 30 0.89 0.45 0.46
CA SER A 30 1.63 1.69 0.11
C SER A 30 2.16 1.69 -1.34
N VAL A 31 1.86 0.66 -2.12
CA VAL A 31 2.26 0.45 -3.51
C VAL A 31 1.06 0.66 -4.46
N PRO A 32 1.27 0.90 -5.77
CA PRO A 32 0.16 1.28 -6.66
C PRO A 32 -0.91 0.18 -6.81
N GLY A 33 -0.55 -1.09 -6.66
CA GLY A 33 -1.46 -2.21 -6.44
C GLY A 33 -1.58 -2.54 -4.95
N PHE A 34 -1.17 -3.75 -4.57
CA PHE A 34 -0.88 -4.13 -3.19
C PHE A 34 -0.01 -5.40 -3.16
N SER A 35 0.82 -5.55 -2.13
CA SER A 35 1.65 -6.75 -2.01
C SER A 35 0.89 -7.88 -1.32
N VAL A 36 0.37 -8.84 -2.09
CA VAL A 36 -0.48 -9.95 -1.61
C VAL A 36 0.16 -10.70 -0.44
N LEU A 37 1.40 -11.15 -0.58
CA LEU A 37 2.08 -11.96 0.45
C LEU A 37 2.29 -11.17 1.74
N VAL A 38 2.65 -9.88 1.63
CA VAL A 38 2.86 -9.01 2.79
C VAL A 38 1.52 -8.69 3.47
N ALA A 39 0.45 -8.48 2.68
CA ALA A 39 -0.89 -8.27 3.20
C ALA A 39 -1.39 -9.51 3.96
N LEU A 40 -1.20 -10.72 3.42
CA LEU A 40 -1.55 -11.97 4.09
C LEU A 40 -0.76 -12.16 5.39
N ALA A 41 0.54 -11.84 5.40
CA ALA A 41 1.35 -11.87 6.62
C ALA A 41 0.83 -10.86 7.68
N GLY A 42 0.52 -9.63 7.27
CA GLY A 42 -0.07 -8.62 8.15
C GLY A 42 -1.42 -9.07 8.74
N LEU A 43 -2.30 -9.64 7.90
CA LEU A 43 -3.59 -10.18 8.33
C LEU A 43 -3.44 -11.37 9.28
N ALA A 44 -2.49 -12.28 9.05
CA ALA A 44 -2.23 -13.40 9.96
C ALA A 44 -1.79 -12.91 11.34
N VAL A 45 -0.88 -11.93 11.40
CA VAL A 45 -0.44 -11.30 12.66
C VAL A 45 -1.60 -10.61 13.37
N LEU A 46 -2.44 -9.86 12.63
CA LEU A 46 -3.64 -9.22 13.16
C LEU A 46 -4.66 -10.25 13.70
N GLY A 47 -4.84 -11.37 13.02
CA GLY A 47 -5.71 -12.46 13.47
C GLY A 47 -5.27 -13.06 14.80
N VAL A 48 -3.97 -13.32 14.96
CA VAL A 48 -3.40 -13.78 16.24
C VAL A 48 -3.59 -12.73 17.33
N ALA A 49 -3.31 -11.46 17.04
CA ALA A 49 -3.50 -10.38 18.00
C ALA A 49 -4.96 -10.23 18.43
N ALA A 50 -5.90 -10.34 17.50
CA ALA A 50 -7.33 -10.29 17.77
C ALA A 50 -7.77 -11.46 18.67
N LEU A 51 -7.31 -12.69 18.41
CA LEU A 51 -7.59 -13.85 19.26
C LEU A 51 -7.05 -13.66 20.68
N LEU A 52 -5.81 -13.20 20.82
CA LEU A 52 -5.21 -12.93 22.14
C LEU A 52 -5.97 -11.83 22.89
N TRP A 53 -6.39 -10.78 22.17
CA TRP A 53 -7.15 -9.69 22.75
C TRP A 53 -8.56 -10.14 23.19
N THR A 54 -9.29 -10.93 22.40
CA THR A 54 -10.64 -11.41 22.75
C THR A 54 -10.61 -12.35 23.95
N VAL A 55 -9.65 -13.27 24.01
CA VAL A 55 -9.44 -14.13 25.18
C VAL A 55 -9.14 -13.28 26.42
N GLY A 56 -8.25 -12.28 26.29
CA GLY A 56 -7.91 -11.37 27.38
C GLY A 56 -9.10 -10.53 27.88
N ALA A 57 -9.93 -10.04 26.96
CA ALA A 57 -11.14 -9.28 27.26
C ALA A 57 -12.18 -10.15 27.98
N GLN A 58 -12.44 -11.36 27.48
CA GLN A 58 -13.40 -12.30 28.07
C GLN A 58 -12.98 -12.74 29.48
N LEU A 59 -11.69 -13.03 29.69
CA LEU A 59 -11.15 -13.37 31.01
C LEU A 59 -11.20 -12.18 32.00
N SER A 60 -11.20 -10.95 31.48
CA SER A 60 -11.34 -9.75 32.32
C SER A 60 -12.80 -9.51 32.71
N HIS A 61 -13.73 -9.74 31.78
CA HIS A 61 -15.16 -9.67 32.01
C HIS A 61 -15.64 -10.75 33.00
N SER A 62 -15.23 -12.02 32.81
CA SER A 62 -15.62 -13.13 33.69
C SER A 62 -15.07 -13.01 35.11
N ALA A 63 -14.03 -12.20 35.32
CA ALA A 63 -13.49 -11.89 36.64
C ALA A 63 -14.26 -10.78 37.37
N GLY A 64 -15.40 -10.31 36.85
CA GLY A 64 -16.24 -9.28 37.48
C GLY A 64 -15.59 -7.89 37.53
N ARG A 65 -14.59 -7.64 36.66
CA ARG A 65 -13.82 -6.39 36.67
C ARG A 65 -14.50 -5.34 35.81
N THR A 66 -14.46 -4.08 36.26
CA THR A 66 -14.86 -2.95 35.42
C THR A 66 -14.00 -2.90 34.17
N TRP A 67 -14.64 -2.65 33.02
CA TRP A 67 -13.99 -2.65 31.71
C TRP A 67 -12.87 -1.60 31.68
N PRO A 68 -11.59 -2.01 31.66
CA PRO A 68 -10.52 -1.02 31.69
C PRO A 68 -10.40 -0.32 30.33
N TRP A 69 -10.18 0.99 30.35
CA TRP A 69 -10.09 1.82 29.14
C TRP A 69 -9.05 1.32 28.13
N TRP A 70 -7.96 0.68 28.57
CA TRP A 70 -6.92 0.19 27.68
C TRP A 70 -7.38 -0.93 26.74
N LEU A 71 -8.52 -1.59 27.01
CA LEU A 71 -9.11 -2.52 26.05
C LEU A 71 -9.55 -1.82 24.77
N LEU A 72 -9.84 -0.51 24.82
CA LEU A 72 -10.26 0.27 23.66
C LEU A 72 -9.12 0.54 22.67
N VAL A 73 -7.86 0.31 23.04
CA VAL A 73 -6.72 0.56 22.15
C VAL A 73 -6.79 -0.29 20.89
N ALA A 74 -7.10 -1.58 21.01
CA ALA A 74 -7.23 -2.49 19.87
C ALA A 74 -8.33 -2.08 18.87
N PRO A 75 -9.61 -1.88 19.27
CA PRO A 75 -10.65 -1.45 18.33
C PRO A 75 -10.38 -0.07 17.73
N VAL A 76 -9.81 0.87 18.49
CA VAL A 76 -9.42 2.18 17.94
C VAL A 76 -8.33 2.01 16.88
N LEU A 77 -7.31 1.20 17.14
CA LEU A 77 -6.24 0.92 16.18
C LEU A 77 -6.78 0.25 14.92
N ALA A 78 -7.72 -0.68 15.05
CA ALA A 78 -8.38 -1.32 13.91
C ALA A 78 -9.17 -0.32 13.05
N VAL A 79 -9.96 0.55 13.68
CA VAL A 79 -10.72 1.62 12.99
C VAL A 79 -9.77 2.57 12.26
N VAL A 80 -8.71 3.03 12.92
CA VAL A 80 -7.71 3.91 12.29
C VAL A 80 -7.03 3.22 11.11
N THR A 81 -6.61 1.97 11.28
CA THR A 81 -5.98 1.19 10.19
C THR A 81 -6.92 1.06 9.00
N LEU A 82 -8.20 0.73 9.24
CA LEU A 82 -9.21 0.63 8.19
C LEU A 82 -9.43 1.98 7.49
N ALA A 83 -9.53 3.07 8.24
CA ALA A 83 -9.69 4.42 7.68
C ALA A 83 -8.50 4.80 6.78
N LEU A 84 -7.27 4.49 7.20
CA LEU A 84 -6.06 4.73 6.41
C LEU A 84 -6.03 3.89 5.12
N LEU A 85 -6.50 2.64 5.17
CA LEU A 85 -6.58 1.78 3.99
C LEU A 85 -7.64 2.26 3.00
N VAL A 86 -8.84 2.62 3.49
CA VAL A 86 -9.95 3.12 2.64
C VAL A 86 -9.56 4.43 1.95
N THR A 87 -8.88 5.33 2.66
CA THR A 87 -8.40 6.61 2.11
C THR A 87 -7.11 6.46 1.31
N ARG A 88 -6.50 5.27 1.29
CA ARG A 88 -5.19 4.99 0.69
C ARG A 88 -4.09 5.95 1.12
N ALA A 89 -4.18 6.46 2.36
CA ALA A 89 -3.18 7.35 2.92
C ALA A 89 -1.75 6.78 2.85
N PRO A 90 -1.49 5.47 3.09
CA PRO A 90 -0.13 4.92 2.96
C PRO A 90 0.46 5.07 1.57
N LEU A 91 -0.35 4.90 0.51
CA LEU A 91 0.08 5.10 -0.87
C LEU A 91 0.39 6.57 -1.13
N HIS A 92 -0.52 7.48 -0.78
CA HIS A 92 -0.31 8.92 -1.01
C HIS A 92 0.93 9.44 -0.28
N VAL A 93 1.11 9.09 0.99
CA VAL A 93 2.29 9.51 1.77
C VAL A 93 3.58 9.00 1.13
N ARG A 94 3.64 7.71 0.76
CA ARG A 94 4.84 7.13 0.16
C ARG A 94 5.11 7.67 -1.25
N TRP A 95 4.05 7.97 -2.00
CA TRP A 95 4.11 8.62 -3.30
C TRP A 95 4.71 10.02 -3.17
N GLU A 96 4.16 10.89 -2.32
CA GLU A 96 4.66 12.25 -2.14
C GLU A 96 6.15 12.28 -1.75
N LEU A 97 6.58 11.38 -0.85
CA LEU A 97 7.98 11.23 -0.48
C LEU A 97 8.89 10.76 -1.63
N SER A 98 8.33 10.09 -2.64
CA SER A 98 9.08 9.55 -3.79
C SER A 98 8.93 10.40 -5.06
N ARG A 99 7.97 11.34 -5.09
CA ARG A 99 7.55 12.08 -6.26
C ARG A 99 8.70 12.82 -6.94
N GLY A 100 9.54 13.52 -6.18
CA GLY A 100 10.69 14.24 -6.74
C GLY A 100 11.70 13.33 -7.46
N ALA A 101 11.86 12.07 -7.01
CA ALA A 101 12.72 11.12 -7.71
C ALA A 101 12.11 10.69 -9.05
N PHE A 102 10.79 10.51 -9.12
CA PHE A 102 10.11 10.24 -10.37
C PHE A 102 10.18 11.43 -11.33
N GLU A 103 9.97 12.65 -10.84
CA GLU A 103 10.09 13.86 -11.64
C GLU A 103 11.50 14.01 -12.22
N SER A 104 12.55 13.71 -11.45
CA SER A 104 13.93 13.70 -11.95
C SER A 104 14.14 12.68 -13.07
N VAL A 105 13.61 11.46 -12.92
CA VAL A 105 13.70 10.43 -13.96
C VAL A 105 12.98 10.88 -15.23
N VAL A 106 11.77 11.43 -15.11
CA VAL A 106 11.00 11.91 -16.27
C VAL A 106 11.71 13.04 -16.98
N ALA A 107 12.36 13.95 -16.26
CA ALA A 107 13.10 15.07 -16.84
C ALA A 107 14.30 14.61 -17.69
N ASP A 108 14.87 13.45 -17.38
CA ASP A 108 16.01 12.86 -18.11
C ASP A 108 15.58 11.98 -19.29
N LEU A 109 14.28 11.67 -19.42
CA LEU A 109 13.77 10.84 -20.51
C LEU A 109 13.66 11.62 -21.83
N PRO A 110 13.79 10.93 -22.98
CA PRO A 110 13.47 11.51 -24.28
C PRO A 110 12.03 12.06 -24.34
N GLU A 111 11.78 13.09 -25.16
CA GLU A 111 10.45 13.67 -25.25
C GLU A 111 9.37 12.63 -25.66
N PRO A 112 8.27 12.51 -24.90
CA PRO A 112 7.22 11.52 -25.16
C PRO A 112 6.50 11.66 -26.51
N THR A 113 6.54 12.86 -27.11
CA THR A 113 5.99 13.17 -28.44
C THR A 113 6.67 12.40 -29.57
N ALA A 114 7.89 11.88 -29.35
CA ALA A 114 8.56 11.00 -30.30
C ALA A 114 8.02 9.56 -30.26
N ALA A 115 7.32 9.16 -29.20
CA ALA A 115 6.82 7.79 -29.04
C ALA A 115 5.57 7.58 -29.90
N THR A 116 5.67 6.67 -30.86
CA THR A 116 4.54 6.26 -31.71
C THR A 116 3.83 5.02 -31.18
N ARG A 117 4.46 4.33 -30.21
CA ARG A 117 3.97 3.10 -29.55
C ARG A 117 4.53 3.02 -28.12
N ARG A 118 4.32 1.87 -27.45
CA ARG A 118 5.03 1.53 -26.20
C ARG A 118 6.50 1.24 -26.50
N ASP A 119 7.36 2.24 -26.37
CA ASP A 119 8.80 2.12 -26.59
C ASP A 119 9.50 1.92 -25.23
N PRO A 120 10.23 0.80 -25.03
CA PRO A 120 10.94 0.56 -23.77
C PRO A 120 11.98 1.64 -23.49
N VAL A 121 12.09 2.07 -22.23
CA VAL A 121 13.15 2.98 -21.80
C VAL A 121 13.86 2.45 -20.58
N GLU A 122 15.15 2.76 -20.50
CA GLU A 122 15.95 2.44 -19.33
C GLU A 122 15.70 3.45 -18.22
N VAL A 123 15.45 2.92 -17.03
CA VAL A 123 15.26 3.70 -15.79
C VAL A 123 15.96 2.97 -14.65
N PRO A 124 16.31 3.66 -13.55
CA PRO A 124 16.82 2.98 -12.37
C PRO A 124 15.85 1.92 -11.83
N ASP A 125 16.37 0.77 -11.41
CA ASP A 125 15.60 -0.31 -10.76
C ASP A 125 14.86 0.14 -9.49
N ARG A 126 15.28 1.27 -8.92
CA ARG A 126 14.63 1.91 -7.78
C ARG A 126 14.47 3.40 -8.04
N VAL A 127 13.22 3.87 -8.01
CA VAL A 127 12.88 5.28 -8.11
C VAL A 127 12.18 5.70 -6.81
N GLY A 128 12.84 6.57 -6.05
CA GLY A 128 12.46 6.86 -4.67
C GLY A 128 12.42 5.60 -3.82
N SER A 129 11.26 5.32 -3.20
CA SER A 129 11.06 4.11 -2.39
C SER A 129 10.54 2.90 -3.17
N TYR A 130 10.27 3.02 -4.47
CA TYR A 130 9.60 1.99 -5.28
C TYR A 130 10.58 1.21 -6.13
N ARG A 131 10.30 -0.10 -6.30
CA ARG A 131 11.07 -0.95 -7.21
C ARG A 131 10.42 -0.91 -8.58
N ILE A 132 11.12 -0.34 -9.55
CA ILE A 132 10.66 -0.27 -10.94
C ILE A 132 11.29 -1.42 -11.70
N ILE A 133 10.46 -2.18 -12.40
CA ILE A 133 10.92 -3.36 -13.15
C ILE A 133 10.96 -3.11 -14.65
N ARG A 134 10.13 -2.18 -15.14
CA ARG A 134 10.06 -1.78 -16.55
C ARG A 134 9.54 -0.35 -16.66
N ALA A 135 9.94 0.36 -17.70
CA ALA A 135 9.33 1.62 -18.09
C ALA A 135 9.15 1.69 -19.60
N TYR A 136 8.11 2.39 -20.03
CA TYR A 136 7.77 2.58 -21.44
C TYR A 136 7.38 4.02 -21.70
N LEU A 137 7.97 4.62 -22.72
CA LEU A 137 7.38 5.81 -23.33
C LEU A 137 6.10 5.39 -24.06
N VAL A 138 5.09 6.22 -23.92
CA VAL A 138 3.79 6.05 -24.56
C VAL A 138 3.38 7.37 -25.19
N PRO A 139 2.45 7.36 -26.17
CA PRO A 139 1.88 8.59 -26.67
C PRO A 139 1.33 9.43 -25.50
N GLY A 140 1.90 10.62 -25.31
CA GLY A 140 1.49 11.56 -24.26
C GLY A 140 2.17 11.40 -22.90
N GLY A 141 3.14 10.49 -22.72
CA GLY A 141 3.90 10.41 -21.48
C GLY A 141 4.72 9.14 -21.27
N VAL A 142 4.77 8.67 -20.02
CA VAL A 142 5.56 7.48 -19.63
C VAL A 142 4.80 6.64 -18.61
N ILE A 143 4.96 5.31 -18.71
CA ILE A 143 4.40 4.32 -17.78
C ILE A 143 5.54 3.56 -17.13
N PHE A 144 5.53 3.51 -15.80
CA PHE A 144 6.43 2.74 -14.96
C PHE A 144 5.69 1.52 -14.39
N TYR A 145 6.31 0.35 -14.43
CA TYR A 145 5.82 -0.89 -13.83
C TYR A 145 6.52 -1.10 -12.48
N GLU A 146 5.73 -1.27 -11.43
CA GLU A 146 6.21 -1.48 -10.06
C GLU A 146 6.20 -2.98 -9.71
N GLY A 147 7.30 -3.49 -9.15
CA GLY A 147 7.50 -4.93 -8.99
C GLY A 147 6.97 -5.54 -7.69
N THR A 148 6.55 -4.75 -6.71
CA THR A 148 6.17 -5.23 -5.36
C THR A 148 4.66 -5.42 -5.21
N GLY A 149 3.88 -4.60 -5.91
CA GLY A 149 2.42 -4.58 -5.91
C GLY A 149 1.78 -5.41 -7.03
N ALA A 150 2.58 -6.08 -7.85
CA ALA A 150 2.14 -6.92 -8.95
C ALA A 150 2.26 -8.41 -8.59
N PHE A 151 1.15 -9.06 -8.22
CA PHE A 151 1.12 -10.51 -7.97
C PHE A 151 0.31 -11.25 -9.04
N PHE A 152 -0.94 -10.86 -9.23
CA PHE A 152 -1.78 -11.30 -10.37
C PHE A 152 -2.00 -10.20 -11.38
N ASP A 153 -1.95 -8.94 -10.94
CA ASP A 153 -2.25 -7.74 -11.72
C ASP A 153 -0.95 -6.97 -11.97
N ASP A 154 -0.79 -6.37 -13.15
CA ASP A 154 0.25 -5.38 -13.35
C ASP A 154 -0.15 -4.07 -12.67
N ALA A 155 0.79 -3.42 -11.98
CA ALA A 155 0.54 -2.13 -11.34
C ALA A 155 1.75 -1.22 -11.45
N GLY A 156 1.51 0.08 -11.34
CA GLY A 156 2.59 1.04 -11.45
C GLY A 156 2.16 2.49 -11.38
N PHE A 157 3.04 3.35 -11.86
CA PHE A 157 2.84 4.79 -11.95
C PHE A 157 2.88 5.24 -13.40
N ALA A 158 2.21 6.32 -13.73
CA ALA A 158 2.25 6.91 -15.05
C ALA A 158 2.32 8.44 -14.91
N TYR A 159 3.16 9.06 -15.74
CA TYR A 159 3.14 10.50 -15.96
C TYR A 159 2.49 10.78 -17.30
N LEU A 160 1.30 11.35 -17.26
CA LEU A 160 0.43 11.61 -18.40
C LEU A 160 -0.16 13.02 -18.22
N PRO A 161 0.60 14.09 -18.53
CA PRO A 161 0.16 15.47 -18.28
C PRO A 161 -1.12 15.84 -19.05
N GLY A 162 -1.37 15.23 -20.22
CA GLY A 162 -2.61 15.36 -20.98
C GLY A 162 -3.74 14.42 -20.53
N GLY A 163 -3.49 13.61 -19.50
CA GLY A 163 -4.38 12.56 -19.02
C GLY A 163 -4.29 11.23 -19.80
N PRO A 164 -4.87 10.14 -19.26
CA PRO A 164 -4.89 8.84 -19.94
C PRO A 164 -5.72 8.88 -21.22
N THR A 165 -5.18 8.35 -22.31
CA THR A 165 -5.86 8.24 -23.61
C THR A 165 -6.40 6.82 -23.85
N PRO A 166 -7.44 6.66 -24.69
CA PRO A 166 -7.93 5.34 -25.07
C PRO A 166 -6.86 4.45 -25.71
N SER A 167 -5.85 5.02 -26.38
CA SER A 167 -4.74 4.28 -26.99
C SER A 167 -3.81 3.59 -25.98
N LEU A 168 -3.91 3.91 -24.68
CA LEU A 168 -3.18 3.18 -23.62
C LEU A 168 -3.77 1.80 -23.35
N HIS A 169 -4.99 1.53 -23.83
CA HIS A 169 -5.63 0.22 -23.81
C HIS A 169 -5.02 -0.61 -24.93
N ASN A 170 -4.45 -1.77 -24.61
CA ASN A 170 -3.78 -2.65 -25.57
C ASN A 170 -4.74 -3.63 -26.27
N GLY A 171 -6.06 -3.43 -26.16
CA GLY A 171 -7.07 -4.24 -26.86
C GLY A 171 -7.20 -5.70 -26.39
N SER A 172 -6.39 -6.15 -25.43
CA SER A 172 -6.57 -7.41 -24.71
C SER A 172 -7.50 -7.21 -23.49
N PHE A 173 -7.95 -8.31 -22.89
CA PHE A 173 -9.15 -8.46 -22.03
C PHE A 173 -9.29 -7.53 -20.80
N GLU A 174 -8.34 -6.65 -20.50
CA GLU A 174 -8.44 -5.66 -19.43
C GLU A 174 -8.12 -4.24 -19.83
N SER A 175 -8.92 -3.33 -19.28
CA SER A 175 -8.68 -1.90 -19.35
C SER A 175 -7.88 -1.45 -18.13
N PRO A 176 -6.67 -0.89 -18.30
CA PRO A 176 -5.93 -0.32 -17.18
C PRO A 176 -6.74 0.79 -16.50
N SER A 177 -6.91 0.68 -15.19
CA SER A 177 -7.56 1.72 -14.38
C SER A 177 -6.52 2.74 -13.92
N PHE A 178 -6.72 4.00 -14.29
CA PHE A 178 -5.86 5.11 -13.86
C PHE A 178 -6.54 5.92 -12.78
N GLN A 179 -5.79 6.27 -11.73
CA GLN A 179 -6.28 7.13 -10.67
C GLN A 179 -5.28 8.23 -10.39
N SER A 180 -5.76 9.47 -10.43
CA SER A 180 -4.92 10.65 -10.28
C SER A 180 -4.24 10.69 -8.92
N LEU A 181 -2.96 11.01 -8.94
CA LEU A 181 -2.14 11.36 -7.79
C LEU A 181 -1.84 12.88 -7.76
N GLY A 182 -2.33 13.65 -8.76
CA GLY A 182 -2.05 15.07 -8.92
C GLY A 182 -0.98 15.35 -9.98
N ASP A 183 -1.00 16.56 -10.57
CA ASP A 183 0.04 17.09 -11.47
C ASP A 183 0.44 16.17 -12.63
N GLY A 184 -0.56 15.52 -13.25
CA GLY A 184 -0.35 14.61 -14.37
C GLY A 184 0.15 13.22 -13.96
N TRP A 185 0.32 12.95 -12.67
CA TRP A 185 0.68 11.64 -12.16
C TRP A 185 -0.54 10.78 -11.87
N TYR A 186 -0.42 9.49 -12.16
CA TYR A 186 -1.45 8.50 -11.93
C TYR A 186 -0.83 7.24 -11.34
N ARG A 187 -1.54 6.60 -10.40
CA ARG A 187 -1.37 5.16 -10.19
C ARG A 187 -2.17 4.43 -11.25
N TRP A 188 -1.70 3.27 -11.67
CA TRP A 188 -2.45 2.42 -12.56
C TRP A 188 -2.38 0.95 -12.14
N THR A 189 -3.43 0.21 -12.49
CA THR A 189 -3.55 -1.24 -12.30
C THR A 189 -4.21 -1.87 -13.52
N ALA A 190 -3.75 -3.05 -13.95
CA ALA A 190 -4.35 -3.88 -15.01
C ALA A 190 -4.39 -5.33 -14.51
N SER A 191 -5.55 -5.99 -14.63
CA SER A 191 -5.86 -7.20 -13.85
C SER A 191 -6.15 -8.44 -14.71
N TRP A 192 -5.14 -9.29 -14.95
CA TRP A 192 -5.11 -10.36 -15.99
C TRP A 192 -6.33 -11.31 -16.07
#